data_AF-A0A0L7KKM4-F1
#
_entry.id   AF-A0A0L7KKM4-F1
#
_cell.length_a   1.000
_cell.length_b   1.000
_cell.length_c   1.000
_cell.angle_alpha   90.00
_cell.angle_beta   90.00
_cell.angle_gamma   90.00
#
_symmetry.space_group_name_H-M   'P 1'
#
loop_
_entity.id
_entity.type
_entity.pdbx_description
1 polymer ?
#
loop_
_entity_poly.entity_id
_entity_poly.type
_entity_poly.pdbx_seq_one_letter_code
_entity_poly.pdbx_strand_id
1 'polypeptide(L)'
;MFYTLGDYRDICIGGDRDIVGDTIYKDTSDKDKEGGVTKKISEKIKQILSKLNGTHVPEKPVQTPQVWWDTNAQHIWNGMICALTYDTNSGDKDTPPKQNDTVKQALLDKDGTSNDPIETYKYDQVKLKEDNTSSAMSTSAAAPSDNTPTTLTNFISRPPYFRYLEEWGQNFCRQRTRMLKQVEKNCKQGDKPCSSYGEHCDDQLKDNPSTDADLKCPGCGKHCRFYKKWINTKRDEFNKQKEAYTGQKAKCQTESDKAESDNGFCGILETTSTTAATFLQKLGPCSKTYNENGVGKTDFDKETETFKHTNLCDPCSKFKINCENGKCTSGGDTKVTCNGKTHIEAKDIGNGGNSTEELDMLVSDDNPNGNKFDGLQACGSANIFKGIRKEQWKCGKVCGYVVCKSEKGNGEKVNGQKDGEKHIITIRALVEHWVYIF
;
A
#
# COMPACT_ATOMS: atom_id res chain seq x y z
N MET A 1 17.17 4.78 7.09
CA MET A 1 18.24 5.00 8.09
C MET A 1 17.69 5.35 9.46
N PHE A 2 16.96 6.46 9.64
CA PHE A 2 16.35 6.82 10.94
C PHE A 2 15.44 5.70 11.49
N TYR A 3 14.50 5.21 10.67
CA TYR A 3 13.65 4.04 10.97
C TYR A 3 14.48 2.81 11.39
N THR A 4 15.44 2.42 10.53
CA THR A 4 16.34 1.28 10.77
C THR A 4 17.11 1.38 12.08
N LEU A 5 17.66 2.56 12.43
CA LEU A 5 18.37 2.74 13.69
C LEU A 5 17.42 2.61 14.89
N GLY A 6 16.18 3.11 14.76
CA GLY A 6 15.12 2.90 15.74
C GLY A 6 14.78 1.41 15.91
N ASP A 7 14.77 0.63 14.84
CA ASP A 7 14.52 -0.81 14.92
C ASP A 7 15.68 -1.55 15.58
N TYR A 8 16.92 -1.22 15.24
CA TYR A 8 18.10 -1.78 15.92
C TYR A 8 18.10 -1.43 17.41
N ARG A 9 17.66 -0.22 17.77
CA ARG A 9 17.49 0.21 19.16
C ARG A 9 16.53 -0.69 19.90
N ASP A 10 15.34 -0.90 19.34
CA ASP A 10 14.29 -1.65 20.00
C ASP A 10 14.60 -3.15 20.06
N ILE A 11 15.26 -3.70 19.03
CA ILE A 11 15.81 -5.07 19.06
C ILE A 11 16.86 -5.19 20.18
N CYS A 12 17.75 -4.19 20.33
CA CYS A 12 18.80 -4.21 21.34
C CYS A 12 18.24 -4.14 22.76
N ILE A 13 17.33 -3.20 23.01
CA ILE A 13 16.74 -2.98 24.34
C ILE A 13 15.79 -4.14 24.70
N GLY A 14 15.00 -4.59 23.72
CA GLY A 14 14.02 -5.67 23.85
C GLY A 14 12.79 -5.31 24.70
N GLY A 15 12.05 -6.36 25.09
CA GLY A 15 10.79 -6.24 25.84
C GLY A 15 9.58 -5.98 24.94
N ASP A 16 8.58 -5.26 25.47
CA ASP A 16 7.34 -4.92 24.74
C ASP A 16 7.55 -3.84 23.66
N ARG A 17 8.80 -3.41 23.46
CA ARG A 17 9.22 -2.48 22.40
C ARG A 17 9.36 -3.15 21.04
N ASP A 18 9.30 -4.47 20.96
CA ASP A 18 9.13 -5.16 19.68
C ASP A 18 7.63 -5.46 19.51
N ILE A 19 7.02 -4.98 18.42
CA ILE A 19 5.58 -5.18 18.14
C ILE A 19 5.21 -6.66 18.04
N VAL A 20 6.18 -7.53 17.71
CA VAL A 20 5.97 -8.98 17.61
C VAL A 20 6.17 -9.69 18.96
N GLY A 21 6.61 -8.96 19.99
CA GLY A 21 7.07 -9.53 21.26
C GLY A 21 8.40 -10.25 21.06
N ASP A 22 9.50 -9.54 21.31
CA ASP A 22 10.90 -9.98 21.26
C ASP A 22 11.27 -10.92 20.10
N THR A 23 11.98 -10.37 19.10
CA THR A 23 12.41 -11.07 17.90
C THR A 23 12.96 -12.48 18.20
N ILE A 24 12.35 -13.47 17.56
CA ILE A 24 12.67 -14.89 17.76
C ILE A 24 13.70 -15.35 16.73
N TYR A 25 14.75 -16.04 17.18
CA TYR A 25 15.72 -16.70 16.30
C TYR A 25 15.87 -18.19 16.63
N LYS A 26 16.25 -18.98 15.62
CA LYS A 26 16.64 -20.38 15.81
C LYS A 26 18.14 -20.45 16.06
N ASP A 27 18.52 -20.87 17.25
CA ASP A 27 19.92 -21.09 17.59
C ASP A 27 20.38 -22.43 17.01
N THR A 28 21.23 -22.38 15.98
CA THR A 28 21.81 -23.56 15.30
C THR A 28 23.24 -23.87 15.78
N SER A 29 23.73 -23.15 16.80
CA SER A 29 25.09 -23.37 17.34
C SER A 29 25.22 -24.67 18.13
N ASP A 30 24.10 -25.22 18.63
CA ASP A 30 24.05 -26.55 19.24
C ASP A 30 23.83 -27.60 18.13
N LYS A 31 24.93 -28.24 17.71
CA LYS A 31 24.94 -29.28 16.66
C LYS A 31 24.22 -30.57 17.05
N ASP A 32 23.82 -30.72 18.32
CA ASP A 32 23.29 -31.97 18.88
C ASP A 32 21.76 -32.01 19.00
N LYS A 33 21.04 -31.01 18.46
CA LYS A 33 19.57 -30.97 18.47
C LYS A 33 19.02 -30.70 17.07
N GLU A 34 18.59 -31.76 16.39
CA GLU A 34 17.70 -31.64 15.24
C GLU A 34 16.50 -30.75 15.60
N GLY A 35 16.44 -29.56 15.00
CA GLY A 35 15.34 -28.60 15.18
C GLY A 35 15.71 -27.21 15.70
N GLY A 36 16.88 -27.04 16.35
CA GLY A 36 17.32 -25.76 16.95
C GLY A 36 16.42 -25.28 18.10
N VAL A 37 17.00 -24.59 19.10
CA VAL A 37 16.19 -24.01 20.18
C VAL A 37 15.76 -22.60 19.77
N THR A 38 14.45 -22.38 19.76
CA THR A 38 13.84 -21.06 19.60
C THR A 38 14.21 -20.18 20.79
N LYS A 39 14.96 -19.10 20.56
CA LYS A 39 15.38 -18.16 21.59
C LYS A 39 14.99 -16.74 21.22
N LYS A 40 14.86 -15.90 22.23
CA LYS A 40 14.64 -14.47 22.08
C LYS A 40 15.96 -13.73 21.89
N ILE A 41 16.02 -12.80 20.94
CA ILE A 41 17.22 -12.00 20.70
C ILE A 41 17.57 -11.18 21.94
N SER A 42 16.59 -10.57 22.62
CA SER A 42 16.89 -9.73 23.79
C SER A 42 17.50 -10.54 24.94
N GLU A 43 17.08 -11.80 25.15
CA GLU A 43 17.66 -12.69 26.15
C GLU A 43 19.12 -13.01 25.82
N LYS A 44 19.41 -13.27 24.55
CA LYS A 44 20.77 -13.54 24.09
C LYS A 44 21.67 -12.31 24.27
N ILE A 45 21.17 -11.12 23.95
CA ILE A 45 21.89 -9.86 24.17
C ILE A 45 22.19 -9.69 25.66
N LYS A 46 21.20 -9.85 26.55
CA LYS A 46 21.40 -9.78 28.00
C LYS A 46 22.48 -10.77 28.49
N GLN A 47 22.46 -12.01 27.98
CA GLN A 47 23.48 -13.00 28.30
C GLN A 47 24.88 -12.55 27.85
N ILE A 48 25.03 -12.03 26.63
CA ILE A 48 26.33 -11.55 26.12
C ILE A 48 26.86 -10.40 26.97
N LEU A 49 26.00 -9.40 27.24
CA LEU A 49 26.38 -8.23 28.03
C LEU A 49 26.79 -8.62 29.46
N SER A 50 26.09 -9.58 30.08
CA SER A 50 26.45 -10.07 31.42
C SER A 50 27.82 -10.76 31.46
N LYS A 51 28.24 -11.43 30.37
CA LYS A 51 29.53 -12.13 30.28
C LYS A 51 30.71 -11.18 30.06
N LEU A 52 30.49 -10.04 29.39
CA LEU A 52 31.54 -9.04 29.16
C LEU A 52 32.09 -8.46 30.48
N ASN A 53 31.30 -8.48 31.55
CA ASN A 53 31.73 -8.03 32.88
C ASN A 53 32.72 -9.00 33.57
N GLY A 54 32.93 -10.23 33.05
CA GLY A 54 33.68 -11.29 33.73
C GLY A 54 35.18 -11.36 33.42
N THR A 55 35.68 -10.73 32.35
CA THR A 55 37.07 -10.94 31.88
C THR A 55 37.92 -9.69 31.75
N HIS A 56 37.35 -8.49 31.62
CA HIS A 56 38.05 -7.21 31.75
C HIS A 56 37.04 -6.18 32.26
N VAL A 57 37.34 -5.52 33.38
CA VAL A 57 36.48 -4.47 33.95
C VAL A 57 36.58 -3.25 33.03
N PRO A 58 35.53 -2.88 32.28
CA PRO A 58 35.50 -1.58 31.62
C PRO A 58 35.34 -0.50 32.71
N GLU A 59 35.90 0.69 32.53
CA GLU A 59 35.75 1.83 33.47
C GLU A 59 34.28 2.19 33.79
N LYS A 60 33.33 1.68 33.01
CA LYS A 60 31.89 1.70 33.31
C LYS A 60 31.28 0.30 33.11
N PRO A 61 30.72 -0.34 34.15
CA PRO A 61 30.04 -1.62 33.97
C PRO A 61 28.82 -1.43 33.07
N VAL A 62 28.74 -2.20 31.99
CA VAL A 62 27.55 -2.26 31.15
C VAL A 62 26.52 -3.12 31.90
N GLN A 63 25.55 -2.46 32.55
CA GLN A 63 24.60 -3.14 33.43
C GLN A 63 23.30 -3.56 32.70
N THR A 64 22.92 -2.87 31.63
CA THR A 64 21.68 -3.14 30.90
C THR A 64 21.83 -2.90 29.40
N PRO A 65 20.99 -3.51 28.55
CA PRO A 65 20.96 -3.21 27.11
C PRO A 65 20.73 -1.72 26.80
N GLN A 66 19.98 -1.00 27.65
CA GLN A 66 19.78 0.44 27.54
C GLN A 66 21.09 1.21 27.67
N VAL A 67 21.86 0.96 28.73
CA VAL A 67 23.17 1.62 28.95
C VAL A 67 24.15 1.29 27.82
N TRP A 68 24.12 0.06 27.32
CA TRP A 68 24.93 -0.33 26.17
C TRP A 68 24.53 0.46 24.92
N TRP A 69 23.23 0.56 24.62
CA TRP A 69 22.74 1.31 23.48
C TRP A 69 23.15 2.78 23.56
N ASP A 70 22.92 3.43 24.70
CA ASP A 70 23.24 4.85 24.89
C ASP A 70 24.74 5.14 24.72
N THR A 71 25.60 4.17 25.05
CA THR A 71 27.06 4.26 24.85
C THR A 71 27.48 4.04 23.39
N ASN A 72 26.77 3.18 22.65
CA ASN A 72 27.23 2.70 21.34
C ASN A 72 26.43 3.23 20.14
N ALA A 73 25.26 3.85 20.35
CA ALA A 73 24.37 4.29 19.27
C ALA A 73 25.05 5.27 18.29
N GLN A 74 25.90 6.16 18.81
CA GLN A 74 26.70 7.07 17.97
C GLN A 74 27.65 6.29 17.04
N HIS A 75 28.33 5.26 17.54
CA HIS A 75 29.24 4.45 16.74
C HIS A 75 28.49 3.64 15.67
N ILE A 76 27.31 3.10 16.01
CA ILE A 76 26.42 2.42 15.07
C ILE A 76 26.01 3.39 13.95
N TRP A 77 25.60 4.61 14.31
CA TRP A 77 25.24 5.64 13.33
C TRP A 77 26.42 6.04 12.43
N ASN A 78 27.61 6.25 13.00
CA ASN A 78 28.82 6.56 12.23
C ASN A 78 29.13 5.43 11.24
N GLY A 79 28.98 4.16 11.65
CA GLY A 79 29.11 3.00 10.78
C GLY A 79 28.08 3.00 9.64
N MET A 80 26.82 3.33 9.93
CA MET A 80 25.76 3.44 8.91
C MET A 80 26.06 4.55 7.88
N ILE A 81 26.61 5.69 8.29
CA ILE A 81 27.02 6.77 7.37
C ILE A 81 28.25 6.36 6.57
N CYS A 82 29.25 5.75 7.21
CA CYS A 82 30.45 5.25 6.57
C CYS A 82 30.11 4.28 5.42
N ALA A 83 29.15 3.38 5.63
CA ALA A 83 28.70 2.43 4.61
C ALA A 83 28.18 3.11 3.31
N LEU A 84 27.61 4.31 3.39
CA LEU A 84 27.12 5.06 2.22
C LEU A 84 28.25 5.54 1.30
N THR A 85 29.49 5.60 1.82
CA THR A 85 30.65 6.02 1.04
C THR A 85 31.17 4.92 0.11
N TYR A 86 30.66 3.69 0.22
CA TYR A 86 31.09 2.55 -0.58
C TYR A 86 30.09 2.23 -1.68
N ASP A 87 30.60 1.92 -2.87
CA ASP A 87 29.80 1.31 -3.93
C ASP A 87 29.67 -0.18 -3.64
N THR A 88 28.51 -0.57 -3.10
CA THR A 88 28.20 -1.96 -2.72
C THR A 88 28.04 -2.91 -3.91
N ASN A 89 27.98 -2.39 -5.15
CA ASN A 89 27.99 -3.20 -6.37
C ASN A 89 29.40 -3.34 -6.96
N SER A 90 30.37 -2.60 -6.44
CA SER A 90 31.77 -2.76 -6.78
C SER A 90 32.41 -3.77 -5.82
N GLY A 91 33.19 -4.71 -6.34
CA GLY A 91 33.80 -5.78 -5.55
C GLY A 91 33.24 -7.15 -5.92
N ASP A 92 34.13 -8.06 -6.34
CA ASP A 92 33.80 -9.48 -6.49
C ASP A 92 33.86 -10.18 -5.13
N LYS A 93 33.52 -11.47 -5.09
CA LYS A 93 33.43 -12.30 -3.88
C LYS A 93 34.64 -12.21 -2.92
N ASP A 94 35.82 -11.85 -3.44
CA ASP A 94 37.08 -11.77 -2.70
C ASP A 94 37.73 -10.36 -2.70
N THR A 95 37.04 -9.35 -3.24
CA THR A 95 37.59 -7.99 -3.37
C THR A 95 36.73 -7.00 -2.59
N PRO A 96 37.30 -6.22 -1.65
CA PRO A 96 36.53 -5.22 -0.92
C PRO A 96 35.86 -4.20 -1.85
N PRO A 97 34.67 -3.70 -1.50
CA PRO A 97 34.01 -2.67 -2.28
C PRO A 97 34.84 -1.39 -2.33
N LYS A 98 34.77 -0.69 -3.47
CA LYS A 98 35.48 0.57 -3.66
C LYS A 98 34.77 1.69 -2.92
N GLN A 99 35.55 2.47 -2.18
CA GLN A 99 35.08 3.71 -1.57
C GLN A 99 35.04 4.82 -2.63
N ASN A 100 33.97 5.60 -2.63
CA ASN A 100 33.80 6.77 -3.48
C ASN A 100 34.29 8.01 -2.72
N ASP A 101 35.44 8.56 -3.15
CA ASP A 101 36.07 9.70 -2.49
C ASP A 101 35.19 10.96 -2.47
N THR A 102 34.41 11.20 -3.53
CA THR A 102 33.48 12.34 -3.58
C THR A 102 32.39 12.22 -2.53
N VAL A 103 31.79 11.05 -2.38
CA VAL A 103 30.76 10.80 -1.35
C VAL A 103 31.38 10.83 0.04
N LYS A 104 32.58 10.27 0.21
CA LYS A 104 33.34 10.31 1.46
C LYS A 104 33.56 11.75 1.93
N GLN A 105 34.10 12.62 1.08
CA GLN A 105 34.33 14.04 1.40
C GLN A 105 33.03 14.81 1.66
N ALA A 106 31.90 14.37 1.10
CA ALA A 106 30.59 14.99 1.31
C ALA A 106 29.94 14.59 2.64
N LEU A 107 30.27 13.42 3.20
CA LEU A 107 29.61 12.85 4.37
C LEU A 107 30.50 12.79 5.63
N LEU A 108 31.80 12.58 5.45
CA LEU A 108 32.78 12.39 6.52
C LEU A 108 33.77 13.57 6.57
N ASP A 109 34.53 13.65 7.66
CA ASP A 109 35.51 14.70 7.93
C ASP A 109 36.34 15.09 6.71
N LYS A 110 36.34 16.39 6.40
CA LYS A 110 36.91 16.95 5.16
C LYS A 110 38.42 16.87 5.11
N ASP A 111 39.06 16.83 6.27
CA ASP A 111 40.51 16.82 6.39
C ASP A 111 41.09 15.41 6.26
N GLY A 112 40.24 14.38 6.17
CA GLY A 112 40.64 12.98 5.96
C GLY A 112 41.36 12.34 7.15
N THR A 113 41.40 13.03 8.29
CA THR A 113 42.09 12.61 9.53
C THR A 113 41.21 11.71 10.41
N SER A 114 39.88 11.77 10.26
CA SER A 114 38.92 10.91 10.94
C SER A 114 37.88 10.33 9.97
N ASN A 115 37.27 9.19 10.33
CA ASN A 115 36.10 8.64 9.61
C ASN A 115 34.79 9.09 10.25
N ASP A 116 34.81 10.21 10.97
CA ASP A 116 33.62 10.73 11.65
C ASP A 116 32.73 11.51 10.68
N PRO A 117 31.39 11.44 10.83
CA PRO A 117 30.49 12.25 10.04
C PRO A 117 30.74 13.75 10.23
N ILE A 118 30.58 14.53 9.16
CA ILE A 118 30.59 16.01 9.26
C ILE A 118 29.48 16.50 10.21
N GLU A 119 29.62 17.73 10.71
CA GLU A 119 28.73 18.32 11.72
C GLU A 119 27.23 18.09 11.46
N THR A 120 26.77 18.29 10.22
CA THR A 120 25.36 18.12 9.82
C THR A 120 24.84 16.68 10.00
N TYR A 121 25.72 15.69 9.94
CA TYR A 121 25.37 14.26 9.99
C TYR A 121 25.80 13.59 11.30
N LYS A 122 26.31 14.33 12.29
CA LYS A 122 26.58 13.78 13.62
C LYS A 122 25.30 13.26 14.27
N TYR A 123 25.44 12.21 15.06
CA TYR A 123 24.34 11.45 15.68
C TYR A 123 23.35 12.33 16.47
N ASP A 124 23.86 13.32 17.20
CA ASP A 124 23.10 14.25 18.03
C ASP A 124 22.58 15.48 17.25
N GLN A 125 23.15 15.77 16.08
CA GLN A 125 22.84 16.97 15.29
C GLN A 125 21.91 16.70 14.11
N VAL A 126 21.99 15.51 13.51
CA VAL A 126 21.27 15.20 12.27
C VAL A 126 19.76 15.20 12.48
N LYS A 127 19.05 15.83 11.55
CA LYS A 127 17.60 16.02 11.62
C LYS A 127 16.91 15.42 10.42
N LEU A 128 15.74 14.85 10.65
CA LEU A 128 14.84 14.39 9.61
C LEU A 128 14.20 15.63 8.96
N LYS A 129 14.62 15.96 7.74
CA LYS A 129 13.98 16.99 6.92
C LYS A 129 12.84 16.36 6.14
N GLU A 130 11.68 17.00 6.12
CA GLU A 130 10.64 16.67 5.15
C GLU A 130 11.00 17.32 3.80
N ASP A 131 11.37 16.51 2.81
CA ASP A 131 11.67 17.02 1.47
C ASP A 131 10.40 17.54 0.77
N ASN A 132 10.23 18.87 0.79
CA ASN A 132 9.29 19.63 -0.03
C ASN A 132 9.81 19.86 -1.47
N THR A 133 10.98 19.33 -1.82
CA THR A 133 11.67 19.59 -3.08
C THR A 133 11.30 18.58 -4.18
N SER A 134 10.07 18.70 -4.67
CA SER A 134 9.73 18.44 -6.09
C SER A 134 8.40 19.14 -6.42
N SER A 135 8.50 20.47 -6.61
CA SER A 135 7.60 21.36 -7.38
C SER A 135 6.14 20.92 -7.59
N ALA A 136 5.20 21.50 -6.83
CA ALA A 136 4.12 22.36 -7.34
C ALA A 136 3.21 22.92 -6.21
N MET A 137 2.99 24.24 -6.30
CA MET A 137 2.04 25.16 -5.67
C MET A 137 1.68 25.06 -4.17
N SER A 138 2.21 26.04 -3.46
CA SER A 138 1.57 26.71 -2.32
C SER A 138 0.11 27.03 -2.65
N THR A 139 -0.83 26.40 -1.95
CA THR A 139 -2.11 27.02 -1.63
C THR A 139 -2.28 26.93 -0.12
N SER A 140 -2.34 28.12 0.46
CA SER A 140 -2.67 28.47 1.83
C SER A 140 -3.71 27.54 2.47
N ALA A 141 -3.22 26.60 3.27
CA ALA A 141 -3.89 26.12 4.46
C ALA A 141 -2.84 26.18 5.59
N ALA A 142 -3.09 27.02 6.57
CA ALA A 142 -2.22 27.18 7.73
C ALA A 142 -2.03 25.83 8.42
N ALA A 143 -0.82 25.26 8.30
CA ALA A 143 -0.38 24.18 9.17
C ALA A 143 -0.14 24.79 10.56
N PRO A 144 -0.74 24.25 11.65
CA PRO A 144 -0.39 24.66 12.99
C PRO A 144 1.08 24.30 13.27
N SER A 145 1.74 25.21 13.97
CA SER A 145 3.14 25.23 14.40
C SER A 145 3.76 23.88 14.76
N ASP A 146 4.83 23.50 14.05
CA ASP A 146 6.15 23.20 14.64
C ASP A 146 7.13 22.74 13.53
N ASN A 147 7.65 23.71 12.77
CA ASN A 147 8.65 23.49 11.72
C ASN A 147 10.07 23.22 12.28
N THR A 148 10.21 22.64 13.47
CA THR A 148 11.52 22.24 14.01
C THR A 148 11.80 20.80 13.59
N PRO A 149 12.77 20.55 12.70
CA PRO A 149 13.06 19.20 12.22
C PRO A 149 13.43 18.27 13.38
N THR A 150 12.84 17.07 13.41
CA THR A 150 13.09 16.09 14.49
C THR A 150 14.54 15.57 14.40
N THR A 151 15.28 15.63 15.51
CA THR A 151 16.63 15.05 15.61
C THR A 151 16.59 13.53 15.60
N LEU A 152 17.66 12.87 15.16
CA LEU A 152 17.76 11.41 15.16
C LEU A 152 17.49 10.80 16.53
N THR A 153 18.11 11.35 17.58
CA THR A 153 17.95 10.82 18.94
C THR A 153 16.51 10.91 19.45
N ASN A 154 15.78 11.96 19.07
CA ASN A 154 14.37 12.09 19.41
C ASN A 154 13.51 11.15 18.57
N PHE A 155 13.85 10.98 17.29
CA PHE A 155 13.14 10.08 16.39
C PHE A 155 13.21 8.61 16.86
N ILE A 156 14.41 8.09 17.13
CA ILE A 156 14.59 6.68 17.52
C ILE A 156 14.01 6.37 18.91
N SER A 157 13.79 7.39 19.73
CA SER A 157 13.19 7.23 21.07
C SER A 157 11.65 7.18 21.04
N ARG A 158 11.02 7.47 19.89
CA ARG A 158 9.56 7.37 19.72
C ARG A 158 9.13 5.90 19.85
N PRO A 159 7.94 5.61 20.40
CA PRO A 159 7.46 4.24 20.46
C PRO A 159 7.38 3.62 19.04
N PRO A 160 7.77 2.34 18.88
CA PRO A 160 7.92 1.69 17.58
C PRO A 160 6.65 1.73 16.74
N TYR A 161 5.47 1.55 17.36
CA TYR A 161 4.18 1.64 16.70
C TYR A 161 4.03 2.94 15.89
N PHE A 162 4.37 4.08 16.48
CA PHE A 162 4.22 5.37 15.80
C PHE A 162 5.25 5.58 14.70
N ARG A 163 6.46 5.02 14.84
CA ARG A 163 7.44 5.03 13.76
C ARG A 163 6.93 4.21 12.57
N TYR A 164 6.38 3.02 12.80
CA TYR A 164 5.83 2.21 11.71
C TYR A 164 4.57 2.80 11.12
N LEU A 165 3.72 3.46 11.91
CA LEU A 165 2.57 4.18 11.40
C LEU A 165 3.00 5.34 10.49
N GLU A 166 4.02 6.10 10.90
CA GLU A 166 4.61 7.16 10.07
C GLU A 166 5.17 6.59 8.75
N GLU A 167 5.97 5.52 8.83
CA GLU A 167 6.55 4.85 7.67
C GLU A 167 5.48 4.29 6.73
N TRP A 168 4.46 3.64 7.29
CA TRP A 168 3.33 3.11 6.55
C TRP A 168 2.60 4.22 5.79
N GLY A 169 2.32 5.35 6.45
CA GLY A 169 1.65 6.50 5.85
C GLY A 169 2.44 7.13 4.72
N GLN A 170 3.74 7.38 4.94
CA GLN A 170 4.62 7.92 3.91
C GLN A 170 4.70 7.01 2.68
N ASN A 171 4.85 5.70 2.88
CA ASN A 171 4.89 4.72 1.81
C ASN A 171 3.55 4.60 1.09
N PHE A 172 2.44 4.57 1.83
CA PHE A 172 1.09 4.54 1.28
C PHE A 172 0.85 5.71 0.33
N CYS A 173 1.08 6.94 0.78
CA CYS A 173 0.77 8.15 0.00
C CYS A 173 1.65 8.26 -1.27
N ARG A 174 2.95 7.92 -1.17
CA ARG A 174 3.86 7.86 -2.33
C ARG A 174 3.44 6.79 -3.32
N GLN A 175 3.12 5.60 -2.84
CA GLN A 175 2.75 4.47 -3.69
C GLN A 175 1.38 4.70 -4.36
N ARG A 176 0.39 5.22 -3.62
CA ARG A 176 -0.92 5.59 -4.16
C ARG A 176 -0.77 6.54 -5.33
N THR A 177 0.06 7.58 -5.18
CA THR A 177 0.35 8.55 -6.24
C THR A 177 0.92 7.88 -7.49
N ARG A 178 1.91 6.99 -7.34
CA ARG A 178 2.52 6.25 -8.46
C ARG A 178 1.51 5.33 -9.16
N MET A 179 0.67 4.64 -8.41
CA MET A 179 -0.34 3.73 -8.98
C MET A 179 -1.45 4.48 -9.70
N LEU A 180 -1.94 5.59 -9.14
CA LEU A 180 -2.92 6.45 -9.80
C LEU A 180 -2.39 7.03 -11.11
N LYS A 181 -1.12 7.46 -11.15
CA LYS A 181 -0.45 7.87 -12.38
C LYS A 181 -0.44 6.76 -13.44
N GLN A 182 -0.20 5.50 -13.03
CA GLN A 182 -0.27 4.40 -13.97
C GLN A 182 -1.69 4.12 -14.46
N VAL A 183 -2.67 4.15 -13.57
CA VAL A 183 -4.08 3.99 -13.97
C VAL A 183 -4.46 5.05 -14.99
N GLU A 184 -4.14 6.32 -14.73
CA GLU A 184 -4.46 7.41 -15.65
C GLU A 184 -3.82 7.21 -17.03
N LYS A 185 -2.52 6.91 -17.06
CA LYS A 185 -1.79 6.68 -18.32
C LYS A 185 -2.39 5.57 -19.18
N ASN A 186 -2.93 4.51 -18.57
CA ASN A 186 -3.44 3.36 -19.30
C ASN A 186 -4.95 3.42 -19.57
N CYS A 187 -5.70 4.19 -18.78
CA CYS A 187 -7.16 4.29 -18.89
C CYS A 187 -7.63 5.52 -19.66
N LYS A 188 -6.79 6.55 -19.83
CA LYS A 188 -7.05 7.70 -20.70
C LYS A 188 -6.28 7.56 -22.02
N GLN A 189 -6.93 7.09 -23.07
CA GLN A 189 -6.38 7.09 -24.44
C GLN A 189 -6.94 8.27 -25.24
N GLY A 190 -6.49 9.50 -24.93
CA GLY A 190 -7.08 10.72 -25.49
C GLY A 190 -8.48 10.98 -24.95
N ASP A 191 -9.44 11.32 -25.81
CA ASP A 191 -10.85 11.55 -25.43
C ASP A 191 -11.65 10.26 -25.20
N LYS A 192 -11.01 9.10 -25.34
CA LYS A 192 -11.69 7.80 -25.37
C LYS A 192 -11.52 7.07 -24.03
N PRO A 193 -12.62 6.85 -23.27
CA PRO A 193 -12.53 6.19 -21.98
C PRO A 193 -12.40 4.67 -22.12
N CYS A 194 -11.51 4.10 -21.31
CA CYS A 194 -11.41 2.65 -21.09
C CYS A 194 -12.11 2.25 -19.77
N SER A 195 -12.60 1.02 -19.72
CA SER A 195 -13.21 0.37 -18.56
C SER A 195 -12.15 -0.33 -17.72
N SER A 196 -12.44 -0.50 -16.43
CA SER A 196 -11.60 -1.30 -15.53
C SER A 196 -11.58 -2.80 -15.84
N TYR A 197 -12.38 -3.26 -16.79
CA TYR A 197 -12.31 -4.62 -17.31
C TYR A 197 -11.44 -4.72 -18.55
N GLY A 198 -10.89 -3.60 -19.04
CA GLY A 198 -10.02 -3.56 -20.20
C GLY A 198 -10.72 -3.22 -21.51
N GLU A 199 -11.96 -2.74 -21.44
CA GLU A 199 -12.75 -2.43 -22.63
C GLU A 199 -12.65 -0.94 -22.97
N HIS A 200 -12.47 -0.60 -24.23
CA HIS A 200 -12.64 0.73 -24.78
C HIS A 200 -14.14 1.05 -25.00
N CYS A 201 -14.69 2.01 -24.24
CA CYS A 201 -16.14 2.27 -24.22
C CYS A 201 -16.71 2.75 -25.56
N ASP A 202 -15.88 3.29 -26.46
CA ASP A 202 -16.33 3.91 -27.70
C ASP A 202 -16.26 2.98 -28.94
N ASP A 203 -15.51 1.88 -28.89
CA ASP A 203 -15.24 1.05 -30.10
C ASP A 203 -14.66 -0.33 -29.73
N GLN A 204 -15.42 -1.16 -29.01
CA GLN A 204 -14.93 -2.51 -28.67
C GLN A 204 -14.86 -3.48 -29.84
N LEU A 205 -15.63 -3.24 -30.90
CA LEU A 205 -15.86 -4.24 -31.94
C LEU A 205 -15.73 -3.57 -33.30
N LYS A 206 -14.47 -3.34 -33.69
CA LYS A 206 -14.17 -3.04 -35.09
C LYS A 206 -14.57 -4.20 -35.99
N ASP A 207 -14.41 -5.42 -35.49
CA ASP A 207 -14.72 -6.70 -36.13
C ASP A 207 -15.81 -7.48 -35.38
N ASN A 208 -16.24 -8.61 -35.95
CA ASN A 208 -17.23 -9.49 -35.34
C ASN A 208 -16.76 -9.94 -33.94
N PRO A 209 -17.60 -9.83 -32.89
CA PRO A 209 -17.32 -10.36 -31.54
C PRO A 209 -17.10 -11.88 -31.46
N SER A 210 -17.11 -12.59 -32.57
CA SER A 210 -16.73 -14.00 -32.66
C SER A 210 -15.31 -14.22 -33.19
N THR A 211 -14.63 -13.19 -33.71
CA THR A 211 -13.33 -13.34 -34.40
C THR A 211 -12.18 -12.53 -33.80
N ASP A 212 -12.45 -11.44 -33.08
CA ASP A 212 -11.42 -10.58 -32.49
C ASP A 212 -11.26 -10.88 -31.00
N ALA A 213 -10.34 -11.75 -30.58
CA ALA A 213 -10.30 -12.27 -29.20
C ALA A 213 -9.88 -11.25 -28.13
N ASP A 214 -9.23 -10.14 -28.50
CA ASP A 214 -8.54 -9.27 -27.56
C ASP A 214 -9.38 -8.07 -27.11
N LEU A 215 -9.33 -7.79 -25.80
CA LEU A 215 -9.78 -6.51 -25.25
C LEU A 215 -8.93 -5.35 -25.80
N LYS A 216 -9.54 -4.17 -25.98
CA LYS A 216 -8.85 -3.03 -26.61
C LYS A 216 -8.10 -2.12 -25.64
N CYS A 217 -8.37 -2.22 -24.34
CA CYS A 217 -7.66 -1.50 -23.28
C CYS A 217 -7.15 -2.44 -22.16
N PRO A 218 -6.48 -3.57 -22.46
CA PRO A 218 -6.09 -4.55 -21.44
C PRO A 218 -5.15 -3.94 -20.38
N GLY A 219 -4.37 -2.93 -20.76
CA GLY A 219 -3.55 -2.15 -19.83
C GLY A 219 -4.36 -1.44 -18.74
N CYS A 220 -5.51 -0.84 -19.10
CA CYS A 220 -6.40 -0.23 -18.12
C CYS A 220 -6.96 -1.29 -17.16
N GLY A 221 -7.47 -2.40 -17.70
CA GLY A 221 -8.02 -3.49 -16.89
C GLY A 221 -7.00 -4.05 -15.90
N LYS A 222 -5.77 -4.30 -16.37
CA LYS A 222 -4.64 -4.76 -15.54
C LYS A 222 -4.32 -3.79 -14.41
N HIS A 223 -4.11 -2.51 -14.71
CA HIS A 223 -3.72 -1.52 -13.71
C HIS A 223 -4.84 -1.19 -12.72
N CYS A 224 -6.08 -1.13 -13.18
CA CYS A 224 -7.24 -0.96 -12.31
C CYS A 224 -7.40 -2.13 -11.34
N ARG A 225 -7.21 -3.35 -11.80
CA ARG A 225 -7.28 -4.55 -10.96
C ARG A 225 -6.20 -4.54 -9.88
N PHE A 226 -4.94 -4.27 -10.26
CA PHE A 226 -3.86 -4.16 -9.28
C PHE A 226 -4.10 -3.05 -8.26
N TYR A 227 -4.60 -1.90 -8.70
CA TYR A 227 -4.93 -0.80 -7.80
C TYR A 227 -6.08 -1.16 -6.84
N LYS A 228 -7.17 -1.75 -7.34
CA LYS A 228 -8.30 -2.24 -6.50
C LYS A 228 -7.83 -3.24 -5.44
N LYS A 229 -7.00 -4.22 -5.81
CA LYS A 229 -6.45 -5.19 -4.85
C LYS A 229 -5.57 -4.50 -3.81
N TRP A 230 -4.63 -3.66 -4.25
CA TRP A 230 -3.71 -2.97 -3.36
C TRP A 230 -4.42 -2.01 -2.40
N ILE A 231 -5.37 -1.20 -2.88
CA ILE A 231 -6.07 -0.22 -2.03
C ILE A 231 -6.95 -0.89 -0.98
N ASN A 232 -7.57 -2.04 -1.32
CA ASN A 232 -8.34 -2.84 -0.36
C ASN A 232 -7.42 -3.43 0.73
N THR A 233 -6.27 -4.01 0.37
CA THR A 233 -5.29 -4.45 1.38
C THR A 233 -4.85 -3.31 2.29
N LYS A 234 -4.60 -2.12 1.73
CA LYS A 234 -4.21 -0.93 2.51
C LYS A 234 -5.31 -0.42 3.42
N ARG A 235 -6.59 -0.55 3.04
CA ARG A 235 -7.72 -0.29 3.92
C ARG A 235 -7.70 -1.20 5.14
N ASP A 236 -7.48 -2.49 4.94
CA ASP A 236 -7.48 -3.46 6.04
C ASP A 236 -6.29 -3.27 6.98
N GLU A 237 -5.11 -2.95 6.43
CA GLU A 237 -3.93 -2.55 7.21
C GLU A 237 -4.24 -1.29 8.03
N PHE A 238 -4.82 -0.26 7.42
CA PHE A 238 -5.18 0.98 8.11
C PHE A 238 -6.19 0.75 9.24
N ASN A 239 -7.21 -0.07 9.00
CA ASN A 239 -8.23 -0.39 10.02
C ASN A 239 -7.58 -1.02 11.26
N LYS A 240 -6.65 -1.97 11.07
CA LYS A 240 -5.90 -2.58 12.18
C LYS A 240 -5.02 -1.56 12.91
N GLN A 241 -4.32 -0.70 12.17
CA GLN A 241 -3.52 0.37 12.77
C GLN A 241 -4.41 1.31 13.59
N LYS A 242 -5.55 1.72 13.05
CA LYS A 242 -6.54 2.58 13.70
C LYS A 242 -7.10 1.96 14.99
N GLU A 243 -7.46 0.68 14.95
CA GLU A 243 -7.94 -0.05 16.13
C GLU A 243 -6.89 -0.11 17.25
N ALA A 244 -5.61 -0.31 16.89
CA ALA A 244 -4.51 -0.33 17.85
C ALA A 244 -4.16 1.06 18.42
N TYR A 245 -4.46 2.14 17.67
CA TYR A 245 -3.95 3.49 17.94
C TYR A 245 -4.24 3.99 19.36
N THR A 246 -5.50 3.88 19.82
CA THR A 246 -5.89 4.38 21.15
C THR A 246 -5.13 3.67 22.27
N GLY A 247 -4.95 2.35 22.18
CA GLY A 247 -4.20 1.59 23.17
C GLY A 247 -2.70 1.93 23.15
N GLN A 248 -2.13 2.13 21.97
CA GLN A 248 -0.73 2.53 21.79
C GLN A 248 -0.47 3.94 22.29
N LYS A 249 -1.42 4.86 22.06
CA LYS A 249 -1.37 6.23 22.58
C LYS A 249 -1.31 6.24 24.11
N ALA A 250 -2.17 5.46 24.77
CA ALA A 250 -2.17 5.33 26.23
C ALA A 250 -0.83 4.80 26.79
N LYS A 251 -0.11 3.98 26.03
CA LYS A 251 1.21 3.43 26.39
C LYS A 251 2.39 4.29 25.96
N CYS A 252 2.17 5.36 25.18
CA CYS A 252 3.26 6.14 24.58
C CYS A 252 4.25 6.66 25.62
N GLN A 253 3.75 7.20 26.75
CA GLN A 253 4.60 7.74 27.81
C GLN A 253 5.46 6.66 28.48
N THR A 254 4.92 5.46 28.66
CA THR A 254 5.66 4.33 29.27
C THR A 254 6.66 3.70 28.31
N GLU A 255 6.38 3.75 27.00
CA GLU A 255 7.22 3.14 25.97
C GLU A 255 8.31 4.09 25.45
N SER A 256 8.14 5.41 25.62
CA SER A 256 9.11 6.45 25.25
C SER A 256 10.12 6.71 26.36
N ASP A 257 11.41 6.44 26.12
CA ASP A 257 12.49 6.65 27.10
C ASP A 257 12.83 8.14 27.34
N LYS A 258 12.40 9.03 26.43
CA LYS A 258 12.51 10.48 26.58
C LYS A 258 11.12 11.08 26.76
N ALA A 259 10.51 10.80 27.92
CA ALA A 259 9.30 11.47 28.34
C ALA A 259 9.64 12.91 28.74
N GLU A 260 9.72 13.82 27.76
CA GLU A 260 9.42 15.22 28.05
C GLU A 260 7.91 15.29 28.33
N SER A 261 7.59 15.20 29.63
CA SER A 261 6.30 15.53 30.20
C SER A 261 5.97 16.96 29.77
N ASP A 262 4.85 17.10 29.05
CA ASP A 262 4.37 18.31 28.39
C ASP A 262 5.33 18.86 27.29
N ASN A 263 4.86 18.77 26.04
CA ASN A 263 5.50 19.21 24.77
C ASN A 263 6.40 18.19 24.02
N GLY A 264 6.67 16.99 24.57
CA GLY A 264 7.33 15.90 23.83
C GLY A 264 6.43 15.20 22.78
N PHE A 265 6.99 14.24 22.02
CA PHE A 265 6.23 13.50 20.97
C PHE A 265 4.89 12.94 21.48
N CYS A 266 4.87 12.27 22.63
CA CYS A 266 3.63 11.75 23.21
C CYS A 266 2.64 12.85 23.63
N GLY A 267 3.12 14.02 24.07
CA GLY A 267 2.25 15.18 24.36
C GLY A 267 1.61 15.76 23.09
N ILE A 268 2.35 15.78 21.98
CA ILE A 268 1.83 16.18 20.66
C ILE A 268 0.72 15.22 20.20
N LEU A 269 0.89 13.90 20.45
CA LEU A 269 -0.15 12.92 20.17
C LEU A 269 -1.42 13.17 20.99
N GLU A 270 -1.28 13.58 22.26
CA GLU A 270 -2.43 13.88 23.12
C GLU A 270 -3.27 15.06 22.61
N THR A 271 -2.60 16.12 22.15
CA THR A 271 -3.24 17.40 21.81
C THR A 271 -3.64 17.52 20.34
N THR A 272 -2.81 17.05 19.43
CA THR A 272 -2.96 17.38 17.99
C THR A 272 -3.17 16.16 17.11
N SER A 273 -2.84 14.95 17.56
CA SER A 273 -2.97 13.71 16.77
C SER A 273 -3.78 12.68 17.54
N THR A 274 -5.02 13.04 17.86
CA THR A 274 -5.90 12.25 18.72
C THR A 274 -6.34 10.93 18.08
N THR A 275 -6.25 10.82 16.75
CA THR A 275 -6.62 9.64 15.96
C THR A 275 -5.50 9.25 14.99
N ALA A 276 -5.51 7.99 14.53
CA ALA A 276 -4.60 7.55 13.47
C ALA A 276 -4.74 8.40 12.19
N ALA A 277 -5.97 8.81 11.85
CA ALA A 277 -6.24 9.65 10.70
C ALA A 277 -5.55 11.02 10.82
N THR A 278 -5.77 11.72 11.94
CA THR A 278 -5.16 13.05 12.19
C THR A 278 -3.64 12.99 12.29
N PHE A 279 -3.08 11.88 12.80
CA PHE A 279 -1.64 11.62 12.78
C PHE A 279 -1.10 11.54 11.35
N LEU A 280 -1.69 10.67 10.53
CA LEU A 280 -1.25 10.43 9.16
C LEU A 280 -1.48 11.62 8.23
N GLN A 281 -2.51 12.43 8.49
CA GLN A 281 -2.84 13.60 7.68
C GLN A 281 -1.74 14.66 7.68
N LYS A 282 -0.92 14.71 8.73
CA LYS A 282 0.19 15.66 8.87
C LYS A 282 1.44 15.28 8.08
N LEU A 283 1.50 14.05 7.56
CA LEU A 283 2.68 13.59 6.83
C LEU A 283 2.78 14.32 5.49
N GLY A 284 3.91 14.97 5.23
CA GLY A 284 4.15 15.73 4.00
C GLY A 284 3.81 14.99 2.69
N PRO A 285 4.11 13.69 2.51
CA PRO A 285 3.71 12.97 1.30
C PRO A 285 2.19 12.82 1.10
N CYS A 286 1.40 12.90 2.16
CA CYS A 286 -0.05 12.69 2.13
C CYS A 286 -0.86 13.96 1.85
N SER A 287 -0.25 15.13 2.03
CA SER A 287 -0.82 16.43 1.66
C SER A 287 -0.65 16.79 0.18
N LYS A 288 0.19 16.04 -0.56
CA LYS A 288 0.48 16.30 -1.98
C LYS A 288 -0.66 15.79 -2.87
N THR A 289 -1.07 16.61 -3.84
CA THR A 289 -1.95 16.20 -4.94
C THR A 289 -1.12 15.81 -6.16
N TYR A 290 -1.64 14.89 -6.97
CA TYR A 290 -0.95 14.47 -8.19
C TYR A 290 -1.33 15.35 -9.40
N ASN A 291 -2.49 15.99 -9.40
CA ASN A 291 -2.91 16.92 -10.43
C ASN A 291 -3.72 18.11 -9.85
N GLU A 292 -3.92 19.13 -10.68
CA GLU A 292 -4.67 20.36 -10.37
C GLU A 292 -6.14 20.09 -10.00
N ASN A 293 -6.66 18.91 -10.37
CA ASN A 293 -8.02 18.46 -10.04
C ASN A 293 -8.11 17.79 -8.65
N GLY A 294 -7.04 17.79 -7.85
CA GLY A 294 -7.04 17.24 -6.49
C GLY A 294 -7.01 15.71 -6.42
N VAL A 295 -6.81 15.01 -7.55
CA VAL A 295 -6.71 13.55 -7.57
C VAL A 295 -5.43 13.13 -6.84
N GLY A 296 -5.55 12.20 -5.89
CA GLY A 296 -4.45 11.73 -5.05
C GLY A 296 -4.37 12.40 -3.68
N LYS A 297 -5.15 13.46 -3.42
CA LYS A 297 -5.32 13.96 -2.04
C LYS A 297 -5.80 12.81 -1.16
N THR A 298 -5.09 12.60 -0.07
CA THR A 298 -5.45 11.59 0.92
C THR A 298 -6.08 12.31 2.10
N ASP A 299 -7.27 11.85 2.47
CA ASP A 299 -8.02 12.37 3.61
C ASP A 299 -8.40 11.17 4.47
N PHE A 300 -7.59 10.90 5.49
CA PHE A 300 -7.79 9.72 6.32
C PHE A 300 -9.04 9.81 7.20
N ASP A 301 -9.63 11.01 7.38
CA ASP A 301 -10.93 11.16 8.05
C ASP A 301 -12.08 10.72 7.14
N LYS A 302 -11.86 10.70 5.82
CA LYS A 302 -12.80 10.20 4.81
C LYS A 302 -12.36 8.85 4.24
N GLU A 303 -12.36 7.84 5.11
CA GLU A 303 -11.92 6.47 4.77
C GLU A 303 -12.58 5.91 3.50
N THR A 304 -13.89 6.13 3.36
CA THR A 304 -14.66 5.65 2.21
C THR A 304 -14.25 6.30 0.89
N GLU A 305 -13.68 7.50 0.92
CA GLU A 305 -13.16 8.19 -0.27
C GLU A 305 -11.68 7.84 -0.48
N THR A 306 -10.89 7.83 0.58
CA THR A 306 -9.44 7.56 0.53
C THR A 306 -9.14 6.15 0.02
N PHE A 307 -9.87 5.16 0.51
CA PHE A 307 -9.67 3.76 0.12
C PHE A 307 -10.57 3.31 -1.03
N LYS A 308 -11.28 4.24 -1.69
CA LYS A 308 -12.02 3.95 -2.93
C LYS A 308 -11.07 3.82 -4.11
N HIS A 309 -11.46 3.00 -5.09
CA HIS A 309 -10.81 3.05 -6.39
C HIS A 309 -11.12 4.38 -7.12
N THR A 310 -10.26 4.76 -8.06
CA THR A 310 -10.51 5.94 -8.91
C THR A 310 -11.66 5.69 -9.86
N ASN A 311 -12.39 6.75 -10.23
CA ASN A 311 -13.42 6.74 -11.26
C ASN A 311 -12.91 6.36 -12.66
N LEU A 312 -11.60 6.49 -12.91
CA LEU A 312 -10.97 5.95 -14.13
C LEU A 312 -11.01 4.43 -14.19
N CYS A 313 -11.28 3.77 -13.06
CA CYS A 313 -11.50 2.35 -12.96
C CYS A 313 -12.98 1.99 -12.80
N ASP A 314 -13.89 2.88 -13.18
CA ASP A 314 -15.29 2.54 -13.32
C ASP A 314 -15.50 1.71 -14.59
N PRO A 315 -16.47 0.79 -14.62
CA PRO A 315 -16.86 0.13 -15.87
C PRO A 315 -17.51 1.15 -16.83
N CYS A 316 -17.65 0.79 -18.11
CA CYS A 316 -18.36 1.64 -19.05
C CYS A 316 -19.82 1.80 -18.64
N SER A 317 -20.31 3.04 -18.56
CA SER A 317 -21.74 3.32 -18.35
C SER A 317 -22.56 3.10 -19.62
N LYS A 318 -21.91 3.21 -20.77
CA LYS A 318 -22.48 2.91 -22.08
C LYS A 318 -21.37 2.48 -23.05
N PHE A 319 -21.75 1.66 -24.02
CA PHE A 319 -20.90 1.36 -25.17
C PHE A 319 -21.43 2.09 -26.40
N LYS A 320 -20.61 2.90 -27.06
CA LYS A 320 -21.00 3.45 -28.37
C LYS A 320 -20.99 2.32 -29.40
N ILE A 321 -21.97 2.34 -30.29
CA ILE A 321 -22.12 1.36 -31.37
C ILE A 321 -22.18 2.08 -32.71
N ASN A 322 -21.58 1.46 -33.74
CA ASN A 322 -21.62 1.95 -35.11
C ASN A 322 -22.23 0.87 -36.01
N CYS A 323 -23.55 0.94 -36.22
CA CYS A 323 -24.27 0.01 -37.07
C CYS A 323 -24.24 0.37 -38.57
N GLU A 324 -23.77 1.57 -38.95
CA GLU A 324 -23.75 2.04 -40.34
C GLU A 324 -22.84 1.19 -41.24
N ASN A 325 -21.75 0.64 -40.67
CA ASN A 325 -20.79 -0.21 -41.38
C ASN A 325 -21.13 -1.73 -41.32
N GLY A 326 -22.37 -2.12 -41.00
CA GLY A 326 -22.77 -3.53 -40.98
C GLY A 326 -22.29 -4.34 -39.77
N LYS A 327 -21.85 -3.68 -38.69
CA LYS A 327 -21.28 -4.31 -37.49
C LYS A 327 -22.31 -4.91 -36.52
N CYS A 328 -23.60 -4.67 -36.78
CA CYS A 328 -24.72 -5.13 -35.95
C CYS A 328 -25.46 -6.27 -36.69
N THR A 329 -24.88 -7.47 -36.75
CA THR A 329 -25.51 -8.65 -37.40
C THR A 329 -26.02 -9.65 -36.37
N SER A 330 -27.19 -10.25 -36.62
CA SER A 330 -27.71 -11.32 -35.78
C SER A 330 -27.32 -12.64 -36.41
N GLY A 331 -26.07 -13.09 -36.21
CA GLY A 331 -25.61 -14.44 -36.60
C GLY A 331 -26.35 -15.04 -37.80
N GLY A 332 -26.10 -14.49 -38.99
CA GLY A 332 -26.84 -14.74 -40.23
C GLY A 332 -26.87 -13.46 -41.12
N ASP A 333 -27.28 -13.60 -42.39
CA ASP A 333 -27.32 -12.51 -43.40
C ASP A 333 -28.33 -11.38 -43.10
N THR A 334 -29.06 -11.46 -41.99
CA THR A 334 -30.00 -10.43 -41.53
C THR A 334 -29.31 -9.39 -40.64
N LYS A 335 -29.18 -8.15 -41.15
CA LYS A 335 -28.79 -6.97 -40.37
C LYS A 335 -29.78 -6.76 -39.21
N VAL A 336 -29.29 -6.64 -37.98
CA VAL A 336 -30.13 -6.18 -36.85
C VAL A 336 -30.32 -4.68 -37.05
N THR A 337 -31.56 -4.26 -37.30
CA THR A 337 -31.92 -2.84 -37.18
C THR A 337 -31.88 -2.46 -35.71
N CYS A 338 -30.80 -1.81 -35.29
CA CYS A 338 -30.66 -1.27 -33.94
C CYS A 338 -31.50 0.01 -33.74
N ASN A 339 -32.66 0.13 -34.40
CA ASN A 339 -33.62 1.25 -34.33
C ASN A 339 -32.99 2.66 -34.19
N GLY A 340 -31.90 2.95 -34.91
CA GLY A 340 -31.20 4.24 -34.84
C GLY A 340 -30.43 4.53 -33.54
N LYS A 341 -30.26 3.55 -32.65
CA LYS A 341 -29.43 3.70 -31.45
C LYS A 341 -27.95 3.80 -31.81
N THR A 342 -27.27 4.70 -31.11
CA THR A 342 -25.84 4.96 -31.23
C THR A 342 -25.04 4.45 -30.02
N HIS A 343 -25.72 3.92 -29.00
CA HIS A 343 -25.11 3.37 -27.80
C HIS A 343 -26.00 2.31 -27.13
N ILE A 344 -25.37 1.47 -26.30
CA ILE A 344 -26.00 0.44 -25.44
C ILE A 344 -25.80 0.83 -23.97
N GLU A 345 -26.84 0.67 -23.15
CA GLU A 345 -26.85 0.95 -21.71
C GLU A 345 -27.47 -0.22 -20.92
N ALA A 346 -27.32 -0.23 -19.59
CA ALA A 346 -27.84 -1.31 -18.71
C ALA A 346 -29.36 -1.54 -18.85
N LYS A 347 -30.13 -0.48 -19.12
CA LYS A 347 -31.59 -0.56 -19.33
C LYS A 347 -31.99 -1.29 -20.61
N ASP A 348 -31.07 -1.40 -21.58
CA ASP A 348 -31.32 -2.11 -22.83
C ASP A 348 -31.25 -3.64 -22.64
N ILE A 349 -30.65 -4.08 -21.53
CA ILE A 349 -30.62 -5.46 -21.07
C ILE A 349 -31.90 -5.71 -20.24
N GLY A 350 -33.01 -6.02 -20.91
CA GLY A 350 -34.35 -6.18 -20.32
C GLY A 350 -34.91 -7.62 -20.34
N ASN A 351 -36.01 -7.87 -19.61
CA ASN A 351 -36.68 -9.17 -19.40
C ASN A 351 -37.37 -9.80 -20.65
N GLY A 352 -36.83 -9.63 -21.85
CA GLY A 352 -37.34 -10.25 -23.08
C GLY A 352 -36.64 -11.58 -23.42
N GLY A 353 -37.17 -12.32 -24.40
CA GLY A 353 -36.67 -13.65 -24.81
C GLY A 353 -35.23 -13.72 -25.39
N ASN A 354 -34.49 -12.61 -25.40
CA ASN A 354 -33.08 -12.53 -25.84
C ASN A 354 -32.09 -12.35 -24.68
N SER A 355 -32.56 -12.42 -23.43
CA SER A 355 -31.73 -12.42 -22.23
C SER A 355 -31.57 -13.83 -21.68
N THR A 356 -30.38 -14.13 -21.13
CA THR A 356 -30.12 -15.38 -20.43
C THR A 356 -30.86 -15.41 -19.09
N GLU A 357 -31.01 -16.62 -18.53
CA GLU A 357 -31.24 -16.79 -17.09
C GLU A 357 -30.09 -16.14 -16.29
N GLU A 358 -30.28 -15.98 -14.97
CA GLU A 358 -29.25 -15.44 -14.08
C GLU A 358 -27.98 -16.30 -14.15
N LEU A 359 -26.87 -15.70 -14.59
CA LEU A 359 -25.56 -16.32 -14.59
C LEU A 359 -24.91 -16.12 -13.22
N ASP A 360 -24.84 -17.19 -12.46
CA ASP A 360 -24.18 -17.20 -11.17
C ASP A 360 -22.67 -17.44 -11.33
N MET A 361 -21.87 -16.44 -10.97
CA MET A 361 -20.42 -16.58 -10.89
C MET A 361 -19.94 -16.68 -9.46
N LEU A 362 -19.12 -17.68 -9.17
CA LEU A 362 -18.45 -17.84 -7.88
C LEU A 362 -17.07 -17.20 -7.96
N VAL A 363 -16.76 -16.33 -7.01
CA VAL A 363 -15.49 -15.59 -6.93
C VAL A 363 -14.89 -15.75 -5.53
N SER A 364 -13.56 -15.84 -5.45
CA SER A 364 -12.88 -15.88 -4.15
C SER A 364 -13.11 -14.58 -3.38
N ASP A 365 -13.54 -14.70 -2.12
CA ASP A 365 -13.80 -13.57 -1.22
C ASP A 365 -13.35 -13.90 0.21
N ASP A 366 -13.28 -12.92 1.09
CA ASP A 366 -13.00 -13.13 2.52
C ASP A 366 -14.12 -12.61 3.44
N ASN A 367 -15.27 -12.27 2.83
CA ASN A 367 -16.41 -11.66 3.52
C ASN A 367 -16.75 -12.37 4.85
N PRO A 368 -16.61 -11.67 5.99
CA PRO A 368 -16.87 -12.24 7.30
C PRO A 368 -18.36 -12.43 7.63
N ASN A 369 -19.26 -11.77 6.89
CA ASN A 369 -20.66 -11.58 7.29
C ASN A 369 -21.68 -12.42 6.49
N GLY A 370 -21.30 -13.61 5.99
CA GLY A 370 -22.20 -14.51 5.25
C GLY A 370 -21.78 -15.98 5.28
N ASN A 371 -22.55 -16.84 4.62
CA ASN A 371 -22.16 -18.24 4.39
C ASN A 371 -20.93 -18.26 3.48
N LYS A 372 -19.73 -18.36 4.08
CA LYS A 372 -18.42 -18.29 3.40
C LYS A 372 -18.26 -19.25 2.22
N PHE A 373 -19.08 -20.28 2.08
CA PHE A 373 -18.93 -21.30 1.04
C PHE A 373 -20.29 -21.70 0.44
N ASP A 374 -21.21 -20.75 0.31
CA ASP A 374 -22.51 -21.02 -0.30
C ASP A 374 -22.34 -21.50 -1.75
N GLY A 375 -22.79 -22.72 -2.04
CA GLY A 375 -22.59 -23.41 -3.31
C GLY A 375 -21.27 -24.19 -3.47
N LEU A 376 -20.31 -24.08 -2.53
CA LEU A 376 -19.01 -24.75 -2.55
C LEU A 376 -18.59 -25.23 -1.15
N GLN A 377 -19.49 -25.89 -0.40
CA GLN A 377 -19.24 -26.27 1.00
C GLN A 377 -18.01 -27.17 1.17
N ALA A 378 -17.72 -28.02 0.17
CA ALA A 378 -16.54 -28.87 0.15
C ALA A 378 -15.22 -28.06 0.26
N CYS A 379 -15.18 -26.84 -0.27
CA CYS A 379 -14.01 -25.96 -0.21
C CYS A 379 -13.76 -25.39 1.19
N GLY A 380 -14.76 -25.40 2.08
CA GLY A 380 -14.64 -24.80 3.41
C GLY A 380 -13.65 -25.52 4.33
N SER A 381 -13.40 -26.80 4.08
CA SER A 381 -12.42 -27.61 4.83
C SER A 381 -11.06 -27.69 4.15
N ALA A 382 -10.96 -27.29 2.88
CA ALA A 382 -9.75 -27.42 2.08
C ALA A 382 -8.72 -26.32 2.37
N ASN A 383 -9.11 -25.24 3.07
CA ASN A 383 -8.29 -24.05 3.34
C ASN A 383 -7.67 -23.39 2.08
N ILE A 384 -8.28 -23.62 0.91
CA ILE A 384 -7.85 -23.03 -0.38
C ILE A 384 -8.37 -21.59 -0.50
N PHE A 385 -9.62 -21.37 -0.14
CA PHE A 385 -10.27 -20.06 -0.15
C PHE A 385 -10.65 -19.64 1.27
N LYS A 386 -10.63 -18.33 1.55
CA LYS A 386 -11.14 -17.77 2.83
C LYS A 386 -12.66 -17.65 2.85
N GLY A 387 -13.25 -17.64 1.65
CA GLY A 387 -14.67 -17.59 1.38
C GLY A 387 -14.91 -17.50 -0.13
N ILE A 388 -16.18 -17.62 -0.51
CA ILE A 388 -16.69 -17.55 -1.87
C ILE A 388 -17.87 -16.58 -1.85
N ARG A 389 -17.86 -15.63 -2.79
CA ARG A 389 -18.99 -14.75 -3.07
C ARG A 389 -19.67 -15.20 -4.36
N LYS A 390 -20.99 -15.14 -4.36
CA LYS A 390 -21.84 -15.38 -5.52
C LYS A 390 -22.20 -14.04 -6.18
N GLU A 391 -21.67 -13.80 -7.37
CA GLU A 391 -21.97 -12.64 -8.21
C GLU A 391 -22.97 -13.03 -9.30
N GLN A 392 -24.12 -12.38 -9.33
CA GLN A 392 -25.19 -12.70 -10.27
C GLN A 392 -25.19 -11.72 -11.44
N TRP A 393 -25.13 -12.24 -12.64
CA TRP A 393 -25.04 -11.48 -13.88
C TRP A 393 -26.21 -11.80 -14.81
N LYS A 394 -26.73 -10.78 -15.49
CA LYS A 394 -27.71 -10.94 -16.54
C LYS A 394 -27.12 -10.49 -17.85
N CYS A 395 -27.08 -11.39 -18.82
CA CYS A 395 -26.55 -11.13 -20.15
C CYS A 395 -27.67 -11.11 -21.19
N GLY A 396 -27.49 -10.36 -22.26
CA GLY A 396 -28.45 -10.31 -23.37
C GLY A 396 -27.81 -9.85 -24.66
N LYS A 397 -28.38 -10.32 -25.78
CA LYS A 397 -27.95 -9.86 -27.10
C LYS A 397 -28.65 -8.56 -27.46
N VAL A 398 -27.90 -7.46 -27.47
CA VAL A 398 -28.37 -6.11 -27.81
C VAL A 398 -27.62 -5.63 -29.05
N CYS A 399 -28.33 -5.37 -30.15
CA CYS A 399 -27.76 -4.83 -31.38
C CYS A 399 -26.57 -5.60 -31.98
N GLY A 400 -26.54 -6.93 -31.80
CA GLY A 400 -25.43 -7.78 -32.27
C GLY A 400 -24.34 -8.02 -31.22
N TYR A 401 -24.42 -7.37 -30.06
CA TYR A 401 -23.45 -7.46 -28.97
C TYR A 401 -24.02 -8.31 -27.83
N VAL A 402 -23.23 -9.21 -27.24
CA VAL A 402 -23.59 -9.86 -25.98
C VAL A 402 -23.00 -9.05 -24.83
N VAL A 403 -23.88 -8.39 -24.10
CA VAL A 403 -23.54 -7.50 -22.97
C VAL A 403 -24.20 -8.02 -21.71
N CYS A 404 -23.54 -7.79 -20.58
CA CYS A 404 -23.93 -8.25 -19.26
C CYS A 404 -24.00 -7.08 -18.28
N LYS A 405 -24.92 -7.16 -17.33
CA LYS A 405 -25.03 -6.28 -16.17
C LYS A 405 -25.08 -7.11 -14.89
N SER A 406 -24.56 -6.56 -13.80
CA SER A 406 -24.66 -7.19 -12.48
C SER A 406 -26.05 -6.97 -11.90
N GLU A 407 -26.71 -7.99 -11.36
CA GLU A 407 -28.07 -7.88 -10.79
C GLU A 407 -28.06 -7.23 -9.40
N LYS A 408 -27.02 -7.47 -8.60
CA LYS A 408 -26.91 -6.95 -7.22
C LYS A 408 -25.89 -5.81 -7.08
N GLY A 409 -25.12 -5.51 -8.13
CA GLY A 409 -23.87 -4.76 -8.02
C GLY A 409 -22.85 -5.52 -7.16
N ASN A 410 -21.57 -5.22 -7.28
CA ASN A 410 -20.52 -5.93 -6.54
C ASN A 410 -20.46 -5.56 -5.04
N GLY A 411 -21.57 -5.11 -4.44
CA GLY A 411 -21.62 -4.51 -3.11
C GLY A 411 -21.00 -3.11 -3.00
N GLU A 412 -20.20 -2.68 -3.99
CA GLU A 412 -19.63 -1.33 -4.07
C GLU A 412 -20.70 -0.33 -4.55
N LYS A 413 -20.95 0.71 -3.74
CA LYS A 413 -21.73 1.88 -4.18
C LYS A 413 -20.81 2.81 -4.96
N VAL A 414 -21.00 2.91 -6.27
CA VAL A 414 -20.32 3.92 -7.09
C VAL A 414 -21.23 5.14 -7.17
N ASN A 415 -20.84 6.22 -6.49
CA ASN A 415 -21.52 7.52 -6.50
C ASN A 415 -22.99 7.47 -6.02
N GLY A 416 -23.26 6.70 -4.97
CA GLY A 416 -24.58 6.64 -4.33
C GLY A 416 -25.59 5.68 -4.97
N GLN A 417 -25.25 5.02 -6.08
CA GLN A 417 -26.07 3.99 -6.74
C GLN A 417 -25.37 2.61 -6.70
N LYS A 418 -26.16 1.53 -6.79
CA LYS A 418 -25.61 0.17 -6.89
C LYS A 418 -24.97 -0.01 -8.28
N ASP A 419 -23.76 -0.57 -8.33
CA ASP A 419 -22.97 -0.80 -9.56
C ASP A 419 -23.79 -1.45 -10.71
N GLY A 420 -24.73 -2.34 -10.36
CA GLY A 420 -25.62 -3.04 -11.29
C GLY A 420 -26.64 -2.21 -12.08
N GLU A 421 -26.93 -0.98 -11.66
CA GLU A 421 -27.96 -0.14 -12.30
C GLU A 421 -27.42 0.73 -13.43
N LYS A 422 -26.09 0.93 -13.49
CA LYS A 422 -25.46 1.91 -14.41
C LYS A 422 -24.45 1.29 -15.36
N HIS A 423 -23.83 0.19 -14.97
CA HIS A 423 -22.65 -0.32 -15.65
C HIS A 423 -22.94 -1.60 -16.44
N ILE A 424 -22.34 -1.68 -17.62
CA ILE A 424 -22.39 -2.85 -18.50
C ILE A 424 -20.99 -3.26 -18.91
N ILE A 425 -20.83 -4.55 -19.17
CA ILE A 425 -19.61 -5.14 -19.71
C ILE A 425 -19.97 -6.09 -20.84
N THR A 426 -19.03 -6.36 -21.73
CA THR A 426 -19.16 -7.43 -22.72
C THR A 426 -19.00 -8.79 -22.04
N ILE A 427 -19.60 -9.83 -22.62
CA ILE A 427 -19.43 -11.21 -22.12
C ILE A 427 -17.95 -11.63 -22.06
N ARG A 428 -17.12 -11.10 -22.95
CA ARG A 428 -15.67 -11.39 -22.99
C ARG A 428 -14.96 -10.81 -21.78
N ALA A 429 -15.23 -9.55 -21.47
CA ALA A 429 -14.72 -8.90 -20.28
C ALA A 429 -15.20 -9.62 -19.00
N LEU A 430 -16.44 -10.12 -18.97
CA LEU A 430 -16.95 -10.93 -17.86
C LEU A 430 -16.16 -12.24 -17.70
N VAL A 431 -15.95 -12.99 -18.80
CA VAL A 431 -15.20 -14.26 -18.78
C VAL A 431 -13.73 -14.03 -18.42
N GLU A 432 -13.07 -13.03 -18.99
CA GLU A 432 -11.68 -12.69 -18.64
C GLU A 432 -11.55 -12.21 -17.19
N HIS A 433 -12.55 -11.48 -16.69
CA HIS A 433 -12.61 -11.10 -15.30
C HIS A 433 -12.70 -12.34 -14.41
N TRP A 434 -13.63 -13.26 -14.73
CA TRP A 434 -13.87 -14.50 -14.00
C TRP A 434 -12.66 -15.42 -13.96
N VAL A 435 -12.03 -15.70 -15.11
CA VAL A 435 -10.83 -16.57 -15.21
C VAL A 435 -9.68 -16.08 -14.32
N TYR A 436 -9.59 -14.78 -14.08
CA TYR A 436 -8.53 -14.23 -13.24
C TYR A 436 -8.88 -14.21 -11.75
N ILE A 437 -10.16 -14.10 -11.38
CA ILE A 437 -10.61 -14.00 -9.98
C ILE A 437 -11.07 -15.34 -9.38
N PHE A 438 -11.35 -16.33 -10.23
CA PHE A 438 -11.55 -17.73 -9.84
C PHE A 438 -10.21 -18.32 -9.41
#